data_AF-A0A2K3LEF6-F1
#
_entry.id   AF-A0A2K3LEF6-F1
#
_cell.length_a   1.000
_cell.length_b   1.000
_cell.length_c   1.000
_cell.angle_alpha   90.00
_cell.angle_beta   90.00
_cell.angle_gamma   90.00
#
_symmetry.space_group_name_H-M   'P 1'
#
loop_
_entity.id
_entity.type
_entity.pdbx_description
1 polymer ?
#
loop_
_entity_poly.entity_id
_entity_poly.type
_entity_poly.pdbx_seq_one_letter_code
_entity_poly.pdbx_strand_id
1 'polypeptide(L)' 'MAPVSLPPGFRFHPTDEELVSYYLKRKINGRRIELEIIPEVDLYKCEPWDLP' A
#
# COMPACT_ATOMS: atom_id res chain seq x y z
N MET A 1 4.68 -13.66 3.98
CA MET A 1 5.54 -13.45 2.80
C MET A 1 6.88 -12.91 3.28
N ALA A 2 8.01 -13.40 2.76
CA ALA A 2 9.31 -12.81 3.09
C ALA A 2 9.36 -11.37 2.56
N PRO A 3 9.96 -10.41 3.30
CA PRO A 3 10.10 -9.04 2.81
C PRO A 3 10.88 -9.05 1.50
N VAL A 4 10.38 -8.33 0.50
CA VAL A 4 11.12 -8.10 -0.75
C VAL A 4 12.45 -7.45 -0.36
N SER A 5 13.56 -8.08 -0.73
CA SER A 5 14.91 -7.55 -0.45
C SER A 5 15.16 -6.35 -1.36
N LEU A 6 14.69 -5.18 -0.93
CA LEU A 6 14.90 -3.92 -1.62
C LEU A 6 16.27 -3.34 -1.25
N PRO A 7 16.98 -2.70 -2.20
CA PRO A 7 18.26 -2.08 -1.90
C PRO A 7 18.11 -0.96 -0.87
N PRO A 8 19.14 -0.69 -0.04
CA PRO A 8 19.13 0.44 0.89
C PRO A 8 18.78 1.75 0.19
N GLY A 9 17.89 2.53 0.80
CA GLY A 9 17.40 3.80 0.25
C GLY A 9 16.14 3.68 -0.60
N PHE A 10 15.73 2.48 -1.02
CA PHE A 10 14.42 2.28 -1.64
C PHE A 10 13.30 2.54 -0.62
N ARG A 11 12.33 3.38 -0.98
CA ARG A 11 11.20 3.75 -0.12
C ARG A 11 9.93 3.76 -0.94
N PHE A 12 8.81 3.52 -0.27
CA PHE A 12 7.51 3.75 -0.84
C PHE A 12 7.26 5.26 -0.96
N HIS A 13 7.32 5.79 -2.18
CA HIS A 13 7.08 7.19 -2.48
C HIS A 13 6.34 7.32 -3.82
N PRO A 14 5.11 6.80 -3.93
CA PRO A 14 4.35 6.84 -5.16
C PRO A 14 3.86 8.26 -5.46
N THR A 15 3.64 8.52 -6.74
CA THR A 15 2.86 9.66 -7.23
C THR A 15 1.35 9.43 -7.01
N ASP A 16 0.56 10.51 -7.08
CA ASP A 16 -0.92 10.42 -7.02
C ASP A 16 -1.48 9.51 -8.11
N GLU A 17 -0.90 9.56 -9.32
CA GLU A 17 -1.32 8.71 -10.43
C GLU A 17 -1.06 7.23 -10.12
N GLU A 18 0.08 6.90 -9.54
CA GLU A 18 0.40 5.52 -9.14
C GLU A 18 -0.53 5.03 -8.02
N LEU A 19 -0.80 5.87 -7.01
CA LEU A 19 -1.75 5.54 -5.94
C LEU A 19 -3.14 5.18 -6.49
N VAL A 20 -3.66 5.99 -7.40
CA VAL A 20 -5.00 5.77 -7.96
C VAL A 20 -4.99 4.67 -9.02
N SER A 21 -4.14 4.78 -10.04
CA SER A 21 -4.20 3.93 -11.22
C SER A 21 -3.56 2.57 -11.03
N TYR A 22 -2.50 2.47 -10.22
CA TYR A 22 -1.89 1.19 -9.91
C TYR A 22 -2.53 0.57 -8.67
N TYR A 23 -2.50 1.21 -7.50
CA TYR A 23 -2.93 0.53 -6.26
C TYR A 23 -4.45 0.44 -6.14
N LEU A 24 -5.16 1.56 -6.14
CA LEU A 24 -6.61 1.58 -5.90
C LEU A 24 -7.39 0.86 -7.01
N LYS A 25 -7.15 1.21 -8.28
CA LYS A 25 -7.84 0.58 -9.42
C LYS A 25 -7.57 -0.92 -9.51
N ARG A 26 -6.37 -1.42 -9.18
CA ARG A 26 -6.11 -2.86 -9.18
C ARG A 26 -6.86 -3.55 -8.05
N LYS A 27 -6.84 -2.97 -6.84
CA LYS A 27 -7.52 -3.52 -5.67
C LYS A 27 -9.02 -3.72 -5.92
N ILE A 28 -9.72 -2.69 -6.41
CA ILE A 28 -11.17 -2.77 -6.68
C ILE A 28 -11.53 -3.76 -7.80
N ASN A 29 -10.59 -4.04 -8.71
CA ASN A 29 -10.77 -4.98 -9.81
C ASN A 29 -10.24 -6.39 -9.48
N GLY A 30 -9.84 -6.65 -8.23
CA GLY A 30 -9.27 -7.94 -7.81
C GLY A 30 -7.98 -8.32 -8.53
N ARG A 31 -7.25 -7.34 -9.06
CA ARG A 31 -5.99 -7.57 -9.77
C ARG A 31 -4.83 -7.66 -8.78
N ARG A 32 -3.87 -8.54 -9.07
CA ARG A 32 -2.64 -8.67 -8.28
C ARG A 32 -1.87 -7.35 -8.22
N ILE A 33 -1.40 -7.01 -7.02
CA ILE A 33 -0.49 -5.92 -6.71
C ILE A 33 0.86 -6.57 -6.38
N GLU A 34 1.94 -6.15 -7.03
CA GLU A 34 3.25 -6.82 -6.88
C GLU A 34 3.87 -6.58 -5.50
N LEU A 35 3.59 -5.41 -4.92
CA LEU A 35 4.02 -5.00 -3.59
C LEU A 35 2.78 -4.75 -2.73
N GLU A 36 2.35 -5.74 -1.96
CA GLU A 36 1.26 -5.63 -0.97
C GLU A 36 1.71 -4.84 0.27
N ILE A 37 2.07 -3.57 0.06
CA ILE A 37 2.63 -2.70 1.10
C ILE A 37 1.57 -1.87 1.84
N ILE A 38 0.37 -1.73 1.27
CA ILE A 38 -0.75 -0.98 1.87
C ILE A 38 -1.69 -1.97 2.59
N PRO A 39 -1.69 -2.01 3.93
CA PRO A 39 -2.56 -2.91 4.70
C PRO A 39 -4.04 -2.49 4.64
N GLU A 40 -4.94 -3.41 4.98
CA GLU A 40 -6.36 -3.13 5.16
C GLU A 40 -6.66 -2.75 6.61
N VAL A 41 -7.34 -1.62 6.78
CA VAL A 41 -7.78 -1.13 8.09
C VAL A 41 -9.11 -0.40 7.96
N ASP A 42 -9.95 -0.54 8.98
CA ASP A 42 -11.16 0.25 9.12
C ASP A 42 -10.80 1.59 9.80
N LEU A 43 -10.47 2.59 8.98
CA LEU A 43 -9.96 3.90 9.43
C LEU A 43 -10.91 4.62 10.40
N TYR A 44 -12.21 4.32 10.37
CA TYR A 44 -13.20 4.98 11.20
C TYR A 44 -13.42 4.30 12.57
N LYS A 45 -12.70 3.21 12.85
CA LYS A 45 -12.79 2.46 14.12
C LYS A 45 -11.56 2.60 15.01
N CYS A 46 -10.56 3.36 14.60
CA CYS A 46 -9.33 3.58 15.33
C CYS A 46 -9.00 5.06 15.39
N GLU A 47 -8.30 5.47 16.44
CA GLU A 47 -7.79 6.83 16.51
C GLU A 47 -6.55 6.97 15.61
N PRO A 48 -6.24 8.18 15.10
CA PRO A 48 -5.10 8.38 14.21
C PRO A 48 -3.75 7.92 14.78
N TRP A 49 -3.58 7.99 16.10
CA TRP A 49 -2.35 7.55 16.79
C TRP A 49 -2.30 6.04 17.07
N ASP A 50 -3.41 5.32 16.87
CA ASP A 50 -3.43 3.86 16.94
C ASP A 50 -2.90 3.24 15.63
N LEU A 51 -2.79 4.03 14.56
CA LEU A 51 -2.19 3.62 13.30
C LEU A 51 -0.65 3.71 13.40
N PRO A 52 0.08 2.65 12.98
CA PRO A 52 1.54 2.59 13.03
C PRO A 52 2.25 3.55 12.06
#